data_AF-A0A8J8M7A0-F1
#
_entry.id   AF-A0A8J8M7A0-F1
#
_cell.length_a   1.000
_cell.length_b   1.000
_cell.length_c   1.000
_cell.angle_alpha   90.00
_cell.angle_beta   90.00
_cell.angle_gamma   90.00
#
_symmetry.space_group_name_H-M   'P 1'
#
loop_
_entity.id
_entity.type
_entity.pdbx_description
1 polymer ?
#
loop_
_entity_poly.entity_id
_entity_poly.type
_entity_poly.pdbx_seq_one_letter_code
_entity_poly.pdbx_strand_id
1 'polypeptide(L)'
;MFKFLSKKYAKKHKKQEIIPLKTQLEKLEEVGIRINPDIDSNHLFNVFDKEEYEEDPYGSLLIALGCEVETSKDCGKPISKNIWYLDTECIEDTGDYVRVMEKIACLAHDNLPLSKIHDYIDMDKSEAWIAFNLGEETYKWNLEFNDDWLDVRIFSMVNKLLLSKDSTSQFVISVLDQSILIAFLENDKIDDFNKISKYIFEIV
;
A
#
# COMPACT_ATOMS: atom_id res chain seq x y z
N MET A 1 -21.79 -3.92 5.24
CA MET A 1 -22.72 -2.89 4.68
C MET A 1 -22.32 -1.49 5.16
N PHE A 2 -21.34 -0.87 4.51
CA PHE A 2 -21.00 0.55 4.75
C PHE A 2 -21.98 1.42 3.98
N LYS A 3 -23.02 1.87 4.68
CA LYS A 3 -24.10 2.68 4.12
C LYS A 3 -23.79 4.17 4.21
N PHE A 4 -22.60 4.57 3.77
CA PHE A 4 -22.22 5.97 3.57
C PHE A 4 -21.11 5.96 2.52
N LEU A 5 -21.20 6.86 1.54
CA LEU A 5 -20.13 7.39 0.65
C LEU A 5 -20.43 7.44 -0.86
N SER A 6 -21.69 7.32 -1.32
CA SER A 6 -21.99 7.58 -2.75
C SER A 6 -22.04 9.09 -3.14
N LYS A 7 -21.48 10.01 -2.36
CA LYS A 7 -21.47 11.46 -2.67
C LYS A 7 -20.25 12.18 -2.09
N LYS A 8 -19.05 11.97 -2.64
CA LYS A 8 -17.94 12.93 -2.44
C LYS A 8 -16.89 13.06 -3.54
N TYR A 9 -17.10 12.51 -4.74
CA TYR A 9 -16.29 12.86 -5.92
C TYR A 9 -16.90 14.00 -6.75
N ALA A 10 -17.22 15.10 -6.07
CA ALA A 10 -17.31 16.40 -6.71
C ALA A 10 -16.32 17.32 -5.98
N LYS A 11 -15.02 17.11 -6.23
CA LYS A 11 -13.96 18.05 -5.82
C LYS A 11 -14.26 19.36 -6.57
N LYS A 12 -14.88 20.31 -5.87
CA LYS A 12 -15.04 21.68 -6.32
C LYS A 12 -13.63 22.25 -6.49
N HIS A 13 -13.12 22.32 -7.72
CA HIS A 13 -11.76 22.77 -8.03
C HIS A 13 -11.51 24.18 -7.46
N LYS A 14 -10.96 24.25 -6.24
CA LYS A 14 -10.02 25.33 -5.93
C LYS A 14 -8.86 25.12 -6.89
N LYS A 15 -8.38 26.19 -7.53
CA LYS A 15 -7.22 26.15 -8.42
C LYS A 15 -6.06 25.53 -7.64
N GLN A 16 -5.79 24.23 -7.87
CA GLN A 16 -4.68 23.53 -7.25
C GLN A 16 -3.39 24.15 -7.79
N GLU A 17 -2.39 24.29 -6.93
CA GLU A 17 -1.07 24.76 -7.34
C GLU A 17 -0.46 23.69 -8.25
N ILE A 18 0.01 24.08 -9.42
CA ILE A 18 0.72 23.18 -10.34
C ILE A 18 2.15 23.01 -9.80
N ILE A 19 2.56 21.78 -9.55
CA ILE A 19 3.93 21.48 -9.07
C ILE A 19 4.61 20.59 -10.11
N PRO A 20 5.79 20.96 -10.64
CA PRO A 20 6.50 20.12 -11.60
C PRO A 20 6.80 18.73 -11.07
N LEU A 21 6.62 17.68 -11.88
CA LEU A 21 6.85 16.28 -11.49
C LEU A 21 8.23 16.06 -10.84
N LYS A 22 9.29 16.69 -11.40
CA LYS A 22 10.65 16.62 -10.84
C LYS A 22 10.72 17.12 -9.40
N THR A 23 10.06 18.24 -9.12
CA THR A 23 10.00 18.84 -7.77
C THR A 23 9.25 17.94 -6.80
N GLN A 24 8.17 17.29 -7.26
CA GLN A 24 7.43 16.33 -6.44
C GLN A 24 8.30 15.12 -6.07
N LEU A 25 9.03 14.55 -7.04
CA LEU A 25 9.96 13.44 -6.83
C LEU A 25 11.07 13.79 -5.83
N GLU A 26 11.72 14.95 -6.02
CA GLU A 26 12.75 15.45 -5.10
C GLU A 26 12.20 15.59 -3.67
N LYS A 27 10.96 16.08 -3.52
CA LYS A 27 10.36 16.29 -2.20
C LYS A 27 9.92 14.99 -1.52
N LEU A 28 9.43 14.01 -2.28
CA LEU A 28 9.10 12.69 -1.76
C LEU A 28 10.36 11.91 -1.34
N GLU A 29 11.48 12.11 -2.05
CA GLU A 29 12.75 11.47 -1.71
C GLU A 29 13.29 11.94 -0.35
N GLU A 30 13.08 13.22 0.03
CA GLU A 30 13.43 13.74 1.36
C GLU A 30 12.74 12.98 2.52
N VAL A 31 11.60 12.34 2.26
CA VAL A 31 10.84 11.51 3.22
C VAL A 31 10.90 10.02 2.90
N GLY A 32 11.87 9.63 2.07
CA GLY A 32 12.20 8.23 1.82
C GLY A 32 11.36 7.53 0.76
N ILE A 33 10.44 8.23 0.09
CA ILE A 33 9.67 7.69 -1.02
C ILE A 33 10.38 8.02 -2.33
N ARG A 34 10.87 6.99 -3.03
CA ARG A 34 11.61 7.17 -4.29
C ARG A 34 11.29 6.09 -5.31
N ILE A 35 11.63 6.35 -6.56
CA ILE A 35 11.59 5.34 -7.61
C ILE A 35 12.61 4.25 -7.26
N ASN A 36 12.22 3.01 -7.49
CA ASN A 36 13.09 1.84 -7.39
C ASN A 36 14.26 2.00 -8.40
N PRO A 37 15.53 1.96 -7.96
CA PRO A 37 16.67 2.18 -8.85
C PRO A 37 16.79 1.16 -10.00
N ASP A 38 16.10 0.03 -9.89
CA ASP A 38 16.04 -1.00 -10.92
C ASP A 38 14.98 -0.72 -12.02
N ILE A 39 14.26 0.40 -11.93
CA ILE A 39 13.15 0.80 -12.80
C ILE A 39 13.46 2.12 -13.50
N ASP A 40 13.21 2.16 -14.81
CA ASP A 40 13.24 3.42 -15.56
C ASP A 40 12.07 4.32 -15.13
N SER A 41 12.37 5.56 -14.73
CA SER A 41 11.38 6.59 -14.42
C SER A 41 10.33 6.82 -15.51
N ASN A 42 10.64 6.48 -16.77
CA ASN A 42 9.68 6.56 -17.86
C ASN A 42 8.44 5.68 -17.65
N HIS A 43 8.52 4.64 -16.80
CA HIS A 43 7.38 3.82 -16.45
C HIS A 43 6.27 4.59 -15.70
N LEU A 44 6.57 5.73 -15.08
CA LEU A 44 5.54 6.62 -14.54
C LEU A 44 4.56 7.07 -15.64
N PHE A 45 5.05 7.28 -16.87
CA PHE A 45 4.22 7.72 -17.99
C PHE A 45 3.34 6.61 -18.59
N ASN A 46 3.48 5.38 -18.10
CA ASN A 46 2.52 4.30 -18.42
C ASN A 46 1.27 4.37 -17.53
N VAL A 47 1.32 5.10 -16.41
CA VAL A 47 0.21 5.21 -15.45
C VAL A 47 -0.58 6.49 -15.69
N PHE A 48 0.12 7.63 -15.75
CA PHE A 48 -0.46 8.96 -15.99
C PHE A 48 0.43 9.77 -16.93
N ASP A 49 -0.15 10.71 -17.66
CA ASP A 49 0.64 11.68 -18.41
C ASP A 49 1.28 12.74 -17.48
N LYS A 50 2.15 13.58 -18.06
CA LYS A 50 2.88 14.57 -17.27
C LYS A 50 1.93 15.60 -16.66
N GLU A 51 0.94 16.03 -17.42
CA GLU A 51 -0.03 17.03 -17.04
C GLU A 51 -0.85 16.56 -15.83
N GLU A 52 -1.28 15.30 -15.81
CA GLU A 52 -1.98 14.67 -14.69
C GLU A 52 -1.17 14.66 -13.39
N TYR A 53 0.16 14.46 -13.47
CA TYR A 53 1.03 14.59 -12.30
C TYR A 53 1.09 16.02 -11.78
N GLU A 54 1.15 17.00 -12.68
CA GLU A 54 1.33 18.41 -12.30
C GLU A 54 0.01 19.06 -11.86
N GLU A 55 -1.14 18.56 -12.32
CA GLU A 55 -2.50 19.05 -11.97
C GLU A 55 -3.06 18.47 -10.67
N ASP A 56 -2.70 17.22 -10.30
CA ASP A 56 -2.94 16.66 -8.97
C ASP A 56 -1.61 16.28 -8.28
N PRO A 57 -0.84 17.27 -7.79
CA PRO A 57 0.46 17.02 -7.20
C PRO A 57 0.41 16.03 -6.05
N TYR A 58 1.39 15.13 -6.04
CA TYR A 58 1.57 14.01 -5.12
C TYR A 58 0.50 12.93 -5.21
N GLY A 59 -0.76 13.23 -5.52
CA GLY A 59 -1.82 12.23 -5.64
C GLY A 59 -1.54 11.21 -6.73
N SER A 60 -1.51 11.67 -7.98
CA SER A 60 -1.18 10.84 -9.14
C SER A 60 0.19 10.18 -8.98
N LEU A 61 1.17 10.92 -8.42
CA LEU A 61 2.53 10.41 -8.24
C LEU A 61 2.61 9.28 -7.21
N LEU A 62 1.95 9.39 -6.06
CA LEU A 62 1.95 8.35 -5.03
C LEU A 62 1.23 7.08 -5.52
N ILE A 63 0.14 7.24 -6.27
CA ILE A 63 -0.53 6.11 -6.94
C ILE A 63 0.44 5.44 -7.91
N ALA A 64 1.06 6.19 -8.82
CA ALA A 64 1.99 5.62 -9.79
C ALA A 64 3.22 4.97 -9.16
N LEU A 65 3.79 5.57 -8.11
CA LEU A 65 4.90 4.97 -7.35
C LEU A 65 4.48 3.69 -6.63
N GLY A 66 3.21 3.60 -6.20
CA GLY A 66 2.64 2.41 -5.58
C GLY A 66 2.28 1.28 -6.54
N CYS A 67 2.34 1.52 -7.86
CA CYS A 67 2.07 0.52 -8.89
C CYS A 67 3.29 -0.34 -9.21
N GLU A 68 3.05 -1.38 -10.01
CA GLU A 68 4.07 -2.29 -10.52
C GLU A 68 4.21 -2.15 -12.03
N VAL A 69 5.43 -2.34 -12.52
CA VAL A 69 5.69 -2.52 -13.95
C VAL A 69 5.25 -3.94 -14.31
N GLU A 70 4.29 -4.05 -15.22
CA GLU A 70 3.92 -5.33 -15.82
C GLU A 70 5.15 -5.95 -16.50
N THR A 71 5.52 -7.15 -16.09
CA THR A 71 6.59 -7.92 -16.74
C THR A 71 6.05 -9.27 -17.19
N SER A 72 6.65 -9.85 -18.22
CA SER A 72 6.26 -11.16 -18.75
C SER A 72 6.57 -12.35 -17.83
N LYS A 73 7.08 -12.10 -16.62
CA LYS A 73 7.32 -13.11 -15.58
C LYS A 73 6.49 -12.70 -14.36
N ASP A 74 5.81 -13.70 -13.78
CA ASP A 74 4.88 -13.53 -12.68
C ASP A 74 5.46 -12.70 -11.52
N CYS A 75 4.61 -11.82 -11.00
CA CYS A 75 4.82 -10.66 -10.11
C CYS A 75 5.56 -9.47 -10.74
N GLY A 76 4.84 -8.36 -10.92
CA GLY A 76 5.38 -7.13 -11.47
C GLY A 76 6.49 -6.56 -10.58
N LYS A 77 7.38 -5.76 -11.17
CA LYS A 77 8.42 -5.08 -10.37
C LYS A 77 7.85 -3.77 -9.85
N PRO A 78 7.93 -3.49 -8.53
CA PRO A 78 7.37 -2.28 -7.97
C PRO A 78 8.12 -1.04 -8.47
N ILE A 79 7.35 -0.01 -8.87
CA ILE A 79 7.89 1.29 -9.29
C ILE A 79 8.58 1.97 -8.10
N SER A 80 8.04 1.83 -6.89
CA SER A 80 8.70 2.18 -5.64
C SER A 80 8.69 1.00 -4.67
N LYS A 81 9.81 0.79 -3.96
CA LYS A 81 9.87 -0.20 -2.87
C LYS A 81 9.32 0.34 -1.54
N ASN A 82 8.84 1.59 -1.51
CA ASN A 82 8.51 2.32 -0.27
C ASN A 82 7.02 2.60 -0.07
N ILE A 83 6.22 2.46 -1.14
CA ILE A 83 4.77 2.69 -1.13
C ILE A 83 4.11 1.66 -2.04
N TRP A 84 2.86 1.31 -1.72
CA TRP A 84 2.05 0.38 -2.48
C TRP A 84 0.65 0.95 -2.67
N TYR A 85 0.15 0.90 -3.89
CA TYR A 85 -1.23 1.18 -4.24
C TYR A 85 -1.97 -0.15 -4.38
N LEU A 86 -3.08 -0.30 -3.66
CA LEU A 86 -3.85 -1.54 -3.60
C LEU A 86 -5.33 -1.24 -3.79
N ASP A 87 -5.94 -1.88 -4.77
CA ASP A 87 -7.38 -2.05 -4.81
C ASP A 87 -7.80 -3.09 -3.76
N THR A 88 -8.77 -2.76 -2.91
CA THR A 88 -9.16 -3.67 -1.82
C THR A 88 -10.14 -4.76 -2.28
N GLU A 89 -10.75 -4.66 -3.46
CA GLU A 89 -11.48 -5.74 -4.14
C GLU A 89 -10.47 -6.70 -4.81
N CYS A 90 -9.74 -7.49 -4.02
CA CYS A 90 -8.61 -8.30 -4.52
C CYS A 90 -8.50 -9.72 -3.95
N ILE A 91 -9.56 -10.23 -3.31
CA ILE A 91 -9.61 -11.55 -2.67
C ILE A 91 -10.59 -12.46 -3.41
N GLU A 92 -10.11 -13.28 -4.33
CA GLU A 92 -10.95 -14.16 -5.17
C GLU A 92 -10.76 -15.65 -4.84
N ASP A 93 -9.56 -16.07 -4.42
CA ASP A 93 -9.25 -17.47 -4.10
C ASP A 93 -8.06 -17.61 -3.13
N THR A 94 -7.85 -18.83 -2.65
CA THR A 94 -6.66 -19.25 -1.92
C THR A 94 -5.39 -18.85 -2.69
N GLY A 95 -4.51 -18.10 -2.03
CA GLY A 95 -3.29 -17.52 -2.57
C GLY A 95 -3.31 -16.00 -2.52
N ASP A 96 -4.48 -15.35 -2.47
CA ASP A 96 -4.57 -13.89 -2.48
C ASP A 96 -4.06 -13.26 -1.19
N TYR A 97 -4.36 -13.84 -0.02
CA TYR A 97 -3.77 -13.35 1.23
C TYR A 97 -2.29 -13.66 1.32
N VAL A 98 -1.81 -14.74 0.68
CA VAL A 98 -0.36 -15.00 0.56
C VAL A 98 0.30 -13.86 -0.21
N ARG A 99 -0.24 -13.50 -1.39
CA ARG A 99 0.26 -12.39 -2.21
C ARG A 99 0.27 -11.07 -1.42
N VAL A 100 -0.80 -10.77 -0.69
CA VAL A 100 -0.88 -9.56 0.16
C VAL A 100 0.20 -9.57 1.24
N MET A 101 0.36 -10.68 1.97
CA MET A 101 1.38 -10.78 3.02
C MET A 101 2.81 -10.75 2.48
N GLU A 102 3.06 -11.28 1.29
CA GLU A 102 4.36 -11.14 0.61
C GLU A 102 4.64 -9.69 0.23
N LYS A 103 3.65 -8.92 -0.24
CA LYS A 103 3.80 -7.49 -0.50
C LYS A 103 4.04 -6.68 0.77
N ILE A 104 3.33 -7.00 1.85
CA ILE A 104 3.57 -6.43 3.19
C ILE A 104 5.02 -6.70 3.63
N ALA A 105 5.49 -7.95 3.54
CA ALA A 105 6.87 -8.28 3.88
C ALA A 105 7.89 -7.54 3.00
N CYS A 106 7.62 -7.40 1.70
CA CYS A 106 8.48 -6.66 0.78
C CYS A 106 8.63 -5.19 1.18
N LEU A 107 7.53 -4.53 1.55
CA LEU A 107 7.53 -3.14 2.04
C LEU A 107 8.27 -2.99 3.39
N ALA A 108 8.10 -3.95 4.29
CA ALA A 108 8.80 -3.95 5.58
C ALA A 108 10.28 -4.34 5.50
N HIS A 109 10.73 -4.84 4.35
CA HIS A 109 12.08 -5.36 4.14
C HIS A 109 12.44 -6.41 5.22
N ASP A 110 13.64 -6.33 5.79
CA ASP A 110 14.11 -7.28 6.81
C ASP A 110 13.41 -7.14 8.17
N ASN A 111 12.53 -6.15 8.37
CA ASN A 111 11.76 -6.00 9.61
C ASN A 111 10.65 -7.05 9.75
N LEU A 112 10.26 -7.71 8.65
CA LEU A 112 9.21 -8.70 8.65
C LEU A 112 9.62 -9.95 7.83
N PRO A 113 10.59 -10.75 8.32
CA PRO A 113 11.09 -11.93 7.62
C PRO A 113 10.10 -13.10 7.71
N LEU A 114 8.98 -12.95 7.00
CA LEU A 114 7.93 -13.97 6.93
C LEU A 114 8.42 -15.20 6.16
N SER A 115 7.95 -16.37 6.57
CA SER A 115 8.17 -17.61 5.83
C SER A 115 6.99 -18.55 5.95
N LYS A 116 6.91 -19.54 5.07
CA LYS A 116 5.83 -20.57 5.05
C LYS A 116 4.42 -19.96 5.07
N ILE A 117 4.25 -18.86 4.34
CA ILE A 117 2.96 -18.18 4.21
C ILE A 117 2.03 -19.10 3.40
N HIS A 118 0.85 -19.36 3.93
CA HIS A 118 -0.21 -20.07 3.23
C HIS A 118 -1.55 -19.61 3.81
N ASP A 119 -2.55 -19.54 2.95
CA ASP A 119 -3.90 -19.16 3.31
C ASP A 119 -4.89 -20.27 2.92
N TYR A 120 -6.14 -20.00 3.24
CA TYR A 120 -7.28 -20.78 2.81
C TYR A 120 -8.46 -19.84 2.74
N ILE A 121 -9.18 -19.93 1.64
CA ILE A 121 -10.41 -19.19 1.40
C ILE A 121 -11.48 -20.19 0.96
N ASP A 122 -12.64 -20.12 1.62
CA ASP A 122 -13.82 -20.88 1.28
C ASP A 122 -14.97 -19.90 1.07
N MET A 123 -15.23 -19.57 -0.19
CA MET A 123 -16.27 -18.61 -0.57
C MET A 123 -17.66 -19.09 -0.14
N ASP A 124 -17.93 -20.40 -0.23
CA ASP A 124 -19.22 -21.02 0.11
C ASP A 124 -19.50 -20.94 1.62
N LYS A 125 -18.46 -21.12 2.45
CA LYS A 125 -18.58 -21.04 3.91
C LYS A 125 -18.31 -19.63 4.45
N SER A 126 -17.86 -18.70 3.62
CA SER A 126 -17.41 -17.36 4.03
C SER A 126 -16.33 -17.42 5.11
N GLU A 127 -15.33 -18.30 4.90
CA GLU A 127 -14.23 -18.51 5.83
C GLU A 127 -12.90 -18.17 5.15
N ALA A 128 -12.09 -17.33 5.81
CA ALA A 128 -10.74 -17.03 5.38
C ALA A 128 -9.78 -17.06 6.58
N TRP A 129 -8.59 -17.61 6.37
CA TRP A 129 -7.49 -17.50 7.33
C TRP A 129 -6.14 -17.52 6.62
N ILE A 130 -5.14 -16.96 7.29
CA ILE A 130 -3.74 -17.01 6.87
C ILE A 130 -2.87 -17.56 8.00
N ALA A 131 -1.85 -18.34 7.63
CA ALA A 131 -0.85 -18.84 8.54
C ALA A 131 0.56 -18.62 7.96
N PHE A 132 1.50 -18.32 8.85
CA PHE A 132 2.88 -18.00 8.48
C PHE A 132 3.80 -18.18 9.69
N ASN A 133 5.10 -18.16 9.41
CA ASN A 133 6.14 -18.10 10.41
C ASN A 133 6.79 -16.72 10.43
N LEU A 134 7.09 -16.22 11.62
CA LEU A 134 7.96 -15.07 11.86
C LEU A 134 9.07 -15.51 12.82
N GLY A 135 10.25 -15.76 12.28
CA GLY A 135 11.32 -16.44 13.02
C GLY A 135 10.90 -17.86 13.42
N GLU A 136 10.96 -18.16 14.72
CA GLU A 136 10.57 -19.47 15.27
C GLU A 136 9.08 -19.56 15.64
N GLU A 137 8.36 -18.44 15.62
CA GLU A 137 6.95 -18.36 16.00
C GLU A 137 6.05 -18.64 14.78
N THR A 138 5.01 -19.44 14.99
CA THR A 138 3.98 -19.71 14.00
C THR A 138 2.69 -18.99 14.38
N TYR A 139 2.11 -18.30 13.40
CA TYR A 139 0.89 -17.54 13.53
C TYR A 139 -0.19 -18.16 12.65
N LYS A 140 -1.43 -18.11 13.14
CA LYS A 140 -2.64 -18.36 12.34
C LYS A 140 -3.68 -17.32 12.70
N TRP A 141 -4.12 -16.58 11.70
CA TRP A 141 -5.06 -15.48 11.82
C TRP A 141 -6.32 -15.80 11.04
N ASN A 142 -7.46 -15.74 11.71
CA ASN A 142 -8.75 -15.74 11.05
C ASN A 142 -9.02 -14.33 10.53
N LEU A 143 -9.48 -14.25 9.29
CA LEU A 143 -9.72 -13.00 8.58
C LEU A 143 -11.22 -12.80 8.40
N GLU A 144 -11.65 -11.56 8.35
CA GLU A 144 -13.04 -11.23 8.02
C GLU A 144 -13.25 -11.46 6.53
N PHE A 145 -14.18 -12.35 6.20
CA PHE A 145 -14.57 -12.61 4.83
C PHE A 145 -15.70 -11.66 4.44
N ASN A 146 -15.49 -10.89 3.37
CA ASN A 146 -16.49 -10.00 2.81
C ASN A 146 -16.41 -10.03 1.28
N ASP A 147 -16.87 -11.14 0.70
CA ASP A 147 -16.85 -11.37 -0.75
C ASP A 147 -15.43 -11.23 -1.30
N ASP A 148 -15.20 -10.32 -2.25
CA ASP A 148 -13.91 -10.05 -2.88
C ASP A 148 -13.02 -9.05 -2.12
N TRP A 149 -13.46 -8.59 -0.95
CA TRP A 149 -12.78 -7.54 -0.21
C TRP A 149 -11.69 -8.06 0.74
N LEU A 150 -10.56 -7.38 0.72
CA LEU A 150 -9.48 -7.55 1.68
C LEU A 150 -9.91 -7.19 3.10
N ASP A 151 -9.60 -8.06 4.06
CA ASP A 151 -9.60 -7.70 5.48
C ASP A 151 -8.45 -6.73 5.77
N VAL A 152 -8.72 -5.43 5.64
CA VAL A 152 -7.74 -4.35 5.89
C VAL A 152 -7.18 -4.35 7.32
N ARG A 153 -7.79 -5.07 8.27
CA ARG A 153 -7.24 -5.20 9.63
C ARG A 153 -5.92 -5.95 9.62
N ILE A 154 -5.58 -6.69 8.56
CA ILE A 154 -4.30 -7.36 8.42
C ILE A 154 -3.11 -6.43 8.66
N PHE A 155 -3.18 -5.18 8.20
CA PHE A 155 -2.14 -4.17 8.43
C PHE A 155 -2.01 -3.81 9.91
N SER A 156 -3.13 -3.64 10.63
CA SER A 156 -3.12 -3.41 12.08
C SER A 156 -2.57 -4.60 12.87
N MET A 157 -2.84 -5.81 12.38
CA MET A 157 -2.37 -7.05 13.00
C MET A 157 -0.85 -7.19 12.82
N VAL A 158 -0.33 -6.85 11.64
CA VAL A 158 1.10 -6.79 11.38
C VAL A 158 1.76 -5.67 12.18
N ASN A 159 1.16 -4.48 12.29
CA ASN A 159 1.67 -3.40 13.13
C ASN A 159 1.81 -3.84 14.60
N LYS A 160 0.84 -4.57 15.14
CA LYS A 160 0.93 -5.13 16.50
C LYS A 160 2.09 -6.13 16.63
N LEU A 161 2.34 -6.95 15.61
CA LEU A 161 3.51 -7.84 15.61
C LEU A 161 4.82 -7.05 15.60
N LEU A 162 4.94 -6.06 14.71
CA LEU A 162 6.13 -5.22 14.61
C LEU A 162 6.44 -4.48 15.92
N LEU A 163 5.43 -3.90 16.56
CA LEU A 163 5.56 -3.25 17.86
C LEU A 163 6.00 -4.24 18.97
N SER A 164 5.51 -5.48 18.93
CA SER A 164 5.95 -6.52 19.89
C SER A 164 7.41 -6.95 19.70
N LYS A 165 8.03 -6.58 18.58
CA LYS A 165 9.44 -6.80 18.26
C LYS A 165 10.25 -5.49 18.30
N ASP A 166 9.75 -4.48 19.00
CA ASP A 166 10.39 -3.17 19.20
C ASP A 166 10.69 -2.39 17.91
N SER A 167 9.92 -2.63 16.84
CA SER A 167 10.01 -1.84 15.62
C SER A 167 9.61 -0.38 15.88
N THR A 168 10.42 0.55 15.38
CA THR A 168 10.13 1.99 15.37
C THR A 168 9.35 2.43 14.11
N SER A 169 9.09 1.47 13.21
CA SER A 169 8.40 1.68 11.95
C SER A 169 7.11 0.89 11.88
N GLN A 170 6.10 1.47 11.23
CA GLN A 170 4.76 0.92 11.12
C GLN A 170 4.19 1.13 9.73
N PHE A 171 3.23 0.28 9.36
CA PHE A 171 2.37 0.50 8.21
C PHE A 171 1.41 1.63 8.50
N VAL A 172 1.36 2.57 7.56
CA VAL A 172 0.40 3.66 7.53
C VAL A 172 -0.42 3.59 6.26
N ILE A 173 -1.70 3.95 6.37
CA ILE A 173 -2.66 3.85 5.27
C ILE A 173 -3.31 5.20 5.01
N SER A 174 -3.41 5.57 3.74
CA SER A 174 -4.32 6.62 3.27
C SER A 174 -5.43 5.97 2.44
N VAL A 175 -6.68 6.16 2.86
CA VAL A 175 -7.85 5.67 2.12
C VAL A 175 -8.20 6.63 0.99
N LEU A 176 -8.36 6.10 -0.23
CA LEU A 176 -8.78 6.88 -1.38
C LEU A 176 -10.29 6.70 -1.62
N ASP A 177 -10.69 5.50 -2.01
CA ASP A 177 -12.10 5.10 -2.13
C ASP A 177 -12.22 3.60 -1.82
N GLN A 178 -12.32 2.77 -2.87
CA GLN A 178 -12.18 1.32 -2.78
C GLN A 178 -10.70 0.89 -2.74
N SER A 179 -9.78 1.82 -3.01
CA SER A 179 -8.34 1.61 -2.97
C SER A 179 -7.68 2.32 -1.81
N ILE A 180 -6.49 1.84 -1.46
CA ILE A 180 -5.65 2.39 -0.40
C ILE A 180 -4.22 2.59 -0.88
N LEU A 181 -3.54 3.57 -0.29
CA LEU A 181 -2.08 3.70 -0.34
C LEU A 181 -1.50 3.21 0.97
N ILE A 182 -0.49 2.35 0.90
CA ILE A 182 0.21 1.79 2.05
C ILE A 182 1.68 2.20 2.00
N ALA A 183 2.21 2.73 3.10
CA ALA A 183 3.64 2.94 3.26
C ALA A 183 4.12 2.32 4.57
N PHE A 184 5.40 1.92 4.62
CA PHE A 184 6.06 1.48 5.85
C PHE A 184 7.08 2.53 6.26
N LEU A 185 6.78 3.27 7.33
CA LEU A 185 7.52 4.48 7.71
C LEU A 185 7.96 4.42 9.17
N GLU A 186 9.09 5.06 9.48
CA GLU A 186 9.46 5.40 10.85
C GLU A 186 8.41 6.34 11.44
N ASN A 187 8.03 6.11 12.69
CA ASN A 187 6.93 6.84 13.33
C ASN A 187 7.17 8.36 13.41
N ASP A 188 8.42 8.82 13.49
CA ASP A 188 8.77 10.25 13.51
C ASP A 188 8.67 10.92 12.13
N LYS A 189 8.58 10.15 11.03
CA LYS A 189 8.48 10.67 9.65
C LYS A 189 7.06 10.82 9.14
N ILE A 190 6.07 10.24 9.82
CA ILE A 190 4.67 10.21 9.35
C ILE A 190 4.12 11.62 9.17
N ASP A 191 4.34 12.51 10.14
CA ASP A 191 3.85 13.89 10.08
C ASP A 191 4.47 14.69 8.93
N ASP A 192 5.76 14.49 8.67
CA ASP A 192 6.45 15.18 7.58
C ASP A 192 6.02 14.62 6.21
N PHE A 193 5.82 13.30 6.12
CA PHE A 193 5.25 12.67 4.94
C PHE A 193 3.83 13.17 4.63
N ASN A 194 2.97 13.30 5.65
CA ASN A 194 1.62 13.85 5.51
C ASN A 194 1.63 15.31 5.05
N LYS A 195 2.55 16.13 5.58
CA LYS A 195 2.70 17.54 5.15
C LYS A 195 3.12 17.67 3.69
N ILE A 196 4.04 16.83 3.23
CA ILE A 196 4.56 16.86 1.86
C ILE A 196 3.52 16.32 0.88
N SER A 197 3.00 15.12 1.14
CA SER A 197 2.03 14.47 0.27
C SER A 197 0.70 15.22 0.20
N LYS A 198 0.34 15.94 1.27
CA LYS A 198 -1.00 16.51 1.48
C LYS A 198 -2.09 15.43 1.62
N TYR A 199 -1.69 14.17 1.81
CA TYR A 199 -2.56 13.05 2.16
C TYR A 199 -2.46 12.77 3.66
N ILE A 200 -3.49 12.13 4.21
CA ILE A 200 -3.50 11.70 5.60
C ILE A 200 -3.21 10.21 5.61
N PHE A 201 -1.98 9.84 5.94
CA PHE A 201 -1.60 8.49 6.28
C PHE A 201 -1.71 8.32 7.79
N GLU A 202 -2.52 7.34 8.21
CA GLU A 202 -2.75 7.01 9.61
C GLU A 202 -2.17 5.64 9.93
N ILE A 203 -1.62 5.50 11.14
CA ILE A 203 -1.25 4.19 11.68
C ILE A 203 -2.55 3.42 11.92
N VAL A 204 -2.63 2.22 11.36
CA VAL A 204 -3.76 1.29 11.53
C VAL A 204 -3.49 0.22 12.56
#